data_AF-A0A1S8AYY3-F1
#
_entry.id   AF-A0A1S8AYY3-F1
#
_cell.length_a   1.000
_cell.length_b   1.000
_cell.length_c   1.000
_cell.angle_alpha   90.00
_cell.angle_beta   90.00
_cell.angle_gamma   90.00
#
_symmetry.space_group_name_H-M   'P 1'
#
loop_
_entity.id
_entity.type
_entity.pdbx_description
1 polymer ?
#
loop_
_entity_poly.entity_id
_entity_poly.type
_entity_poly.pdbx_seq_one_letter_code
_entity_poly.pdbx_strand_id
1 'polypeptide(L)'
;MLLVRGRAGGTELTGTLYERGERAPTFSGAPDEDAAYVWVCDEFYEVDSGGTTQLVDGREVNLAFESPMPRGFDTREQALEGAKEHIRTQFARIGVDPEDVDLEVEKSDG
;
A
#
# COMPACT_ATOMS: atom_id res chain seq x y z
N MET A 1 -1.09 4.29 15.22
CA MET A 1 -1.16 4.11 13.75
C MET A 1 -1.61 2.70 13.46
N LEU A 2 -2.07 2.43 12.23
CA LEU A 2 -2.47 1.08 11.79
C LEU A 2 -1.56 0.63 10.66
N LEU A 3 -1.05 -0.59 10.75
CA LEU A 3 -0.38 -1.26 9.64
C LEU A 3 -1.43 -2.05 8.87
N VAL A 4 -1.52 -1.81 7.56
CA VAL A 4 -2.38 -2.59 6.67
C VAL A 4 -1.47 -3.35 5.73
N ARG A 5 -1.62 -4.67 5.71
CA ARG A 5 -0.73 -5.58 5.01
C ARG A 5 -1.53 -6.50 4.09
N GLY A 6 -1.03 -6.70 2.88
CA GLY A 6 -1.52 -7.71 1.95
C GLY A 6 -0.46 -8.74 1.65
N ARG A 7 -0.86 -10.02 1.61
CA ARG A 7 0.00 -11.13 1.21
C ARG A 7 -0.67 -11.95 0.12
N ALA A 8 0.04 -12.20 -0.95
CA ALA A 8 -0.35 -13.13 -2.01
C ALA A 8 0.85 -13.48 -2.88
N GLY A 9 0.76 -14.58 -3.62
CA GLY A 9 1.81 -14.99 -4.57
C GLY A 9 3.21 -15.17 -3.99
N GLY A 10 3.35 -15.34 -2.67
CA GLY A 10 4.64 -15.43 -1.99
C GLY A 10 5.33 -14.08 -1.73
N THR A 11 4.64 -12.96 -1.94
CA THR A 11 5.13 -11.61 -1.64
C THR A 11 4.17 -10.86 -0.69
N GLU A 12 4.63 -9.71 -0.20
CA GLU A 12 3.93 -8.89 0.79
C GLU A 12 4.06 -7.41 0.47
N LEU A 13 2.97 -6.66 0.67
CA LEU A 13 2.97 -5.20 0.69
C LEU A 13 2.40 -4.72 2.02
N THR A 14 3.11 -3.83 2.70
CA THR A 14 2.65 -3.18 3.93
C THR A 14 2.67 -1.68 3.75
N GLY A 15 1.59 -1.01 4.15
CA GLY A 15 1.55 0.43 4.30
C GLY A 15 1.07 0.85 5.69
N THR A 16 1.18 2.14 5.97
CA THR A 16 0.82 2.74 7.25
C THR A 16 -0.35 3.70 7.09
N LEU A 17 -1.38 3.50 7.90
CA LEU A 17 -2.50 4.41 8.07
C LEU A 17 -2.31 5.20 9.36
N TYR A 18 -2.09 6.51 9.21
CA TYR A 18 -1.99 7.46 10.30
C TYR A 18 -3.39 7.94 10.69
N GLU A 19 -3.69 7.88 11.99
CA GLU A 19 -4.96 8.30 12.57
C GLU A 19 -4.93 9.78 12.97
N ARG A 20 -6.10 10.32 13.34
CA ARG A 20 -6.24 11.72 13.75
C ARG A 20 -5.28 12.08 14.88
N GLY A 21 -4.47 13.11 14.66
CA GLY A 21 -3.48 13.59 15.62
C GLY A 21 -2.11 12.92 15.52
N GLU A 22 -1.97 11.90 14.65
CA GLU A 22 -0.68 11.33 14.29
C GLU A 22 -0.05 12.14 13.16
N ARG A 23 1.29 12.15 13.09
CA ARG A 23 2.03 12.86 12.05
C ARG A 23 2.46 11.88 10.96
N ALA A 24 1.81 11.98 9.81
CA ALA A 24 2.24 11.27 8.60
C ALA A 24 3.54 11.89 8.04
N PRO A 25 4.36 11.10 7.33
CA PRO A 25 5.49 11.64 6.57
C PRO A 25 5.01 12.53 5.43
N THR A 26 5.69 13.67 5.26
CA THR A 26 5.43 14.61 4.15
C THR A 26 6.28 14.25 2.93
N PHE A 27 5.66 14.20 1.76
CA PHE A 27 6.34 13.99 0.47
C PHE A 27 6.11 15.20 -0.43
N SER A 28 7.06 15.46 -1.34
CA SER A 28 6.94 16.57 -2.29
C SER A 28 5.72 16.35 -3.21
N GLY A 29 4.74 17.25 -3.17
CA GLY A 29 3.51 17.15 -3.96
C GLY A 29 2.35 16.41 -3.28
N ALA A 30 2.47 16.05 -2.00
CA ALA A 30 1.35 15.48 -1.25
C ALA A 30 0.19 16.49 -1.13
N PRO A 31 -1.07 16.09 -1.38
CA PRO A 31 -2.24 16.93 -1.14
C PRO A 31 -2.41 17.23 0.36
N ASP A 32 -3.09 18.35 0.66
CA ASP A 32 -3.26 18.99 1.98
C ASP A 32 -3.20 18.07 3.21
N GLU A 33 -2.41 18.49 4.21
CA GLU A 33 -2.11 17.77 5.46
C GLU A 33 -3.29 17.73 6.47
N ASP A 34 -4.44 18.28 6.11
CA ASP A 34 -5.60 18.44 7.00
C ASP A 34 -6.54 17.22 7.05
N ALA A 35 -6.21 16.14 6.34
CA ALA A 35 -7.00 14.92 6.39
C ALA A 35 -6.98 14.29 7.80
N ALA A 36 -8.15 13.82 8.27
CA ALA A 36 -8.25 13.19 9.58
C ALA A 36 -7.54 11.83 9.65
N TYR A 37 -7.37 11.18 8.49
CA TYR A 37 -6.66 9.92 8.33
C TYR A 37 -5.80 9.98 7.08
N VAL A 38 -4.56 9.50 7.15
CA VAL A 38 -3.62 9.55 6.02
C VAL A 38 -3.04 8.16 5.76
N TRP A 39 -3.30 7.61 4.59
CA TRP A 39 -2.69 6.37 4.12
C TRP A 39 -1.39 6.66 3.37
N VAL A 40 -0.32 5.95 3.74
CA VAL A 40 0.98 6.00 3.06
C VAL A 40 1.42 4.58 2.76
N CYS A 41 1.61 4.29 1.47
CA CYS A 41 2.08 3.00 1.00
C CYS A 41 2.76 3.19 -0.35
N ASP A 42 3.87 2.49 -0.56
CA ASP A 42 4.55 2.47 -1.85
C ASP A 42 3.65 1.84 -2.91
N GLU A 43 3.91 2.21 -4.15
CA GLU A 43 3.31 1.57 -5.32
C GLU A 43 4.39 0.76 -6.06
N PHE A 44 3.98 -0.33 -6.70
CA PHE A 44 4.87 -1.09 -7.57
C PHE A 44 4.15 -1.50 -8.86
N TYR A 45 4.95 -1.79 -9.87
CA TYR A 45 4.48 -2.27 -11.16
C TYR A 45 5.53 -3.16 -11.82
N GLU A 46 5.06 -4.05 -12.68
CA GLU A 46 5.93 -4.88 -13.50
C GLU A 46 6.57 -4.04 -14.62
N VAL A 47 7.86 -4.25 -14.87
CA VAL A 47 8.62 -3.59 -15.93
C VAL A 47 9.34 -4.59 -16.83
N ASP A 48 9.48 -4.24 -18.11
CA ASP A 48 10.18 -5.09 -19.09
C ASP A 48 11.68 -5.23 -18.79
N SER A 49 12.29 -4.21 -18.16
CA SER A 49 13.71 -4.22 -17.80
C SER A 49 14.02 -3.28 -16.64
N GLY A 50 15.06 -3.59 -15.86
CA GLY A 50 15.39 -2.89 -14.62
C GLY A 50 14.59 -3.43 -13.42
N GLY A 51 14.46 -2.62 -12.37
CA GLY A 51 13.73 -3.02 -11.17
C GLY A 51 14.43 -4.11 -10.34
N THR A 52 13.65 -4.74 -9.45
CA THR A 52 14.09 -5.86 -8.61
C THR A 52 13.33 -7.12 -9.03
N THR A 53 14.04 -8.20 -9.32
CA THR A 53 13.42 -9.48 -9.65
C THR A 53 12.80 -10.13 -8.40
N GLN A 54 11.53 -10.52 -8.49
CA GLN A 54 10.81 -11.27 -7.47
C GLN A 54 10.09 -12.47 -8.09
N LEU A 55 9.87 -13.51 -7.29
CA LEU A 55 9.04 -14.64 -7.66
C LEU A 55 7.63 -14.41 -7.12
N VAL A 56 6.65 -14.29 -8.03
CA VAL A 56 5.25 -14.04 -7.71
C VAL A 56 4.40 -15.12 -8.38
N ASP A 57 3.68 -15.93 -7.59
CA ASP A 57 2.89 -17.07 -8.09
C ASP A 57 3.67 -18.00 -9.05
N GLY A 58 4.95 -18.22 -8.73
CA GLY A 58 5.83 -19.08 -9.54
C GLY A 58 6.30 -18.44 -10.85
N ARG A 59 5.99 -17.17 -11.09
CA ARG A 59 6.48 -16.36 -12.23
C ARG A 59 7.52 -15.36 -11.75
N GLU A 60 8.65 -15.30 -12.43
CA GLU A 60 9.62 -14.23 -12.21
C GLU A 60 9.11 -12.92 -12.82
N VAL A 61 9.10 -11.86 -12.02
CA VAL A 61 8.69 -10.51 -12.41
C VAL A 61 9.76 -9.51 -12.03
N ASN A 62 9.97 -8.48 -12.85
CA ASN A 62 10.81 -7.34 -12.50
C ASN A 62 9.92 -6.22 -11.96
N LEU A 63 10.07 -5.87 -10.68
CA LEU A 63 9.26 -4.84 -10.04
C LEU A 63 10.02 -3.53 -9.93
N ALA A 64 9.41 -2.45 -10.39
CA ALA A 64 9.83 -1.10 -10.08
C ALA A 64 8.93 -0.54 -8.96
N PHE A 65 9.55 0.18 -8.03
CA PHE A 65 8.86 0.86 -6.93
C PHE A 65 8.79 2.35 -7.20
N GLU A 66 7.64 2.93 -6.89
CA GLU A 66 7.43 4.37 -6.91
C GLU A 66 7.29 4.90 -5.49
N SER A 67 7.83 6.10 -5.25
CA SER A 67 7.68 6.78 -3.97
C SER A 67 6.20 6.97 -3.62
N PRO A 68 5.82 6.85 -2.35
CA PRO A 68 4.44 6.82 -1.96
C PRO A 68 3.83 8.22 -2.08
N MET A 69 2.59 8.29 -2.56
CA MET A 69 1.77 9.49 -2.53
C MET A 69 0.75 9.37 -1.39
N PRO A 70 0.84 10.17 -0.32
CA PRO A 70 -0.12 10.14 0.76
C PRO A 70 -1.56 10.37 0.28
N ARG A 71 -2.50 9.58 0.81
CA ARG A 71 -3.93 9.69 0.50
C ARG A 71 -4.70 10.04 1.76
N GLY A 72 -5.39 11.18 1.74
CA GLY A 72 -6.19 11.68 2.85
C GLY A 72 -7.63 11.16 2.83
N PHE A 73 -8.18 10.91 4.01
CA PHE A 73 -9.57 10.47 4.22
C PHE A 73 -10.19 11.16 5.44
N ASP A 74 -11.52 11.28 5.43
CA ASP A 74 -12.28 11.91 6.52
C ASP A 74 -12.54 10.95 7.70
N THR A 75 -12.72 9.65 7.40
CA THR A 75 -13.08 8.64 8.40
C THR A 75 -12.15 7.44 8.39
N ARG A 76 -12.05 6.77 9.54
CA ARG A 76 -11.25 5.54 9.69
C ARG A 76 -11.68 4.44 8.74
N GLU A 77 -12.99 4.29 8.56
CA GLU A 77 -13.57 3.25 7.69
C GLU A 77 -13.19 3.48 6.23
N GLN A 78 -13.38 4.71 5.72
CA GLN A 78 -12.93 5.06 4.37
C GLN A 78 -11.44 4.85 4.18
N ALA A 79 -10.63 5.22 5.18
CA ALA A 79 -9.20 5.08 5.08
C ALA A 79 -8.73 3.61 5.09
N LEU A 80 -9.37 2.76 5.89
CA LEU A 80 -9.10 1.32 5.90
C LEU A 80 -9.53 0.65 4.60
N GLU A 81 -10.70 0.97 4.07
CA GLU A 81 -11.14 0.42 2.78
C GLU A 81 -10.26 0.92 1.63
N GLY A 82 -9.91 2.21 1.62
CA GLY A 82 -8.97 2.77 0.66
C GLY A 82 -7.58 2.15 0.72
N ALA A 83 -7.09 1.82 1.93
CA ALA A 83 -5.82 1.11 2.11
C ALA A 83 -5.89 -0.33 1.55
N LYS A 84 -6.94 -1.08 1.87
CA LYS A 84 -7.15 -2.45 1.36
C LYS A 84 -7.30 -2.48 -0.16
N GLU A 85 -8.09 -1.56 -0.72
CA GLU A 85 -8.27 -1.43 -2.17
C GLU A 85 -6.97 -1.06 -2.86
N HIS A 86 -6.18 -0.16 -2.25
CA HIS A 86 -4.85 0.16 -2.76
C HIS A 86 -3.98 -1.10 -2.84
N ILE A 87 -3.87 -1.87 -1.75
CA ILE A 87 -3.07 -3.09 -1.73
C ILE A 87 -3.52 -4.09 -2.80
N ARG A 88 -4.82 -4.37 -2.90
CA ARG A 88 -5.38 -5.23 -3.96
C ARG A 88 -5.04 -4.75 -5.36
N THR A 89 -5.09 -3.44 -5.58
CA THR A 89 -4.72 -2.83 -6.86
C THR A 89 -3.25 -3.07 -7.19
N GLN A 90 -2.34 -3.00 -6.21
CA GLN A 90 -0.92 -3.27 -6.46
C GLN A 90 -0.67 -4.74 -6.85
N PHE A 91 -1.32 -5.69 -6.17
CA PHE A 91 -1.25 -7.11 -6.55
C PHE A 91 -1.84 -7.39 -7.95
N ALA A 92 -2.95 -6.74 -8.31
CA ALA A 92 -3.53 -6.85 -9.65
C ALA A 92 -2.55 -6.41 -10.76
N ARG A 93 -1.72 -5.38 -10.50
CA ARG A 93 -0.73 -4.87 -11.47
C ARG A 93 0.36 -5.89 -11.80
N ILE A 94 0.58 -6.89 -10.96
CA ILE A 94 1.59 -7.95 -11.15
C ILE A 94 0.93 -9.29 -11.51
N GLY A 95 -0.36 -9.28 -11.83
CA GLY A 95 -1.11 -10.44 -12.32
C GLY A 95 -1.65 -11.37 -11.23
N VAL A 96 -1.67 -10.93 -9.97
CA VAL A 96 -2.29 -11.67 -8.86
C VAL A 96 -3.76 -11.26 -8.75
N ASP A 97 -4.66 -12.23 -8.54
CA ASP A 97 -6.08 -11.94 -8.35
C ASP A 97 -6.30 -11.13 -7.05
N PRO A 98 -6.96 -9.96 -7.10
CA PRO A 98 -7.35 -9.19 -5.92
C PRO A 98 -8.06 -9.99 -4.82
N GLU A 99 -8.81 -11.03 -5.19
CA GLU A 99 -9.55 -11.88 -4.24
C GLU A 99 -8.64 -12.87 -3.49
N ASP A 100 -7.46 -13.19 -4.04
CA ASP A 100 -6.47 -14.07 -3.42
C ASP A 100 -5.57 -13.32 -2.41
N VAL A 101 -5.73 -11.99 -2.29
CA VAL A 101 -4.95 -11.17 -1.35
C VAL A 101 -5.49 -11.30 0.06
N ASP A 102 -4.71 -11.96 0.92
CA ASP A 102 -4.96 -12.00 2.36
C ASP A 102 -4.60 -10.65 3.00
N LEU A 103 -5.58 -10.02 3.64
CA LEU A 103 -5.48 -8.67 4.20
C LEU A 103 -5.52 -8.70 5.71
N GLU A 104 -4.49 -8.12 6.33
CA GLU A 104 -4.33 -8.01 7.78
C GLU A 104 -4.24 -6.55 8.19
N VAL A 105 -4.90 -6.20 9.30
CA VAL A 105 -4.80 -4.87 9.91
C VAL A 105 -4.33 -5.03 11.35
N GLU A 106 -3.17 -4.46 11.65
CA GLU A 106 -2.58 -4.48 12.98
C GLU A 106 -2.50 -3.06 13.56
N LYS A 107 -2.79 -2.92 14.85
CA LYS A 107 -2.51 -1.67 15.55
C LYS A 107 -1.04 -1.64 15.94
N SER A 108 -0.31 -0.66 15.44
CA SER A 108 1.06 -0.40 15.87
C SER A 108 1.07 0.77 16.85
N ASP A 109 1.54 0.51 18.05
CA ASP A 109 1.90 1.55 19.00
C ASP A 109 3.24 2.14 18.56
N GLY A 110 3.20 3.34 17.98
CA GLY A 110 4.39 4.11 17.61
C GLY A 110 4.96 4.90 18.77
#